data_AF-A0A329TXK9-F1
#
_entry.id   AF-A0A329TXK9-F1
#
_cell.length_a   1.000
_cell.length_b   1.000
_cell.length_c   1.000
_cell.angle_alpha   90.00
_cell.angle_beta   90.00
_cell.angle_gamma   90.00
#
_symmetry.space_group_name_H-M   'P 1'
#
loop_
_entity.id
_entity.type
_entity.pdbx_description
1 polymer ?
#
loop_
_entity_poly.entity_id
_entity_poly.type
_entity_poly.pdbx_seq_one_letter_code
_entity_poly.pdbx_strand_id
1 'polypeptide(L)'
;MKIPANGFTHAGKFHADDVFATALLQILRPDIKITRGFVVPDDFDGIVYDIGFGMFDHHQEPRETRPNGIPYAAFGLLWRVLGPGLVGERQARLIDENFIQPLDLNDNTGEQNSLCDAIGFFNPVWDSKEDQDACFFKAVAVAKQILENQIESANAVNRADEKVQQAYKNSRDGIVVLPCYLPWKNGLYKTDALFVIYPSQRGGWSAQCVTDHKTKKPKLPFPQSWAGQPQEVIEQKSGIEGISFCHASRFLITAKDKETALAACRQVLKNNGRI
;
A
#
# COMPACT_ATOMS: atom_id res chain seq x y z
N MET A 1 9.51 -15.42 -14.98
CA MET A 1 9.16 -16.86 -14.94
C MET A 1 7.79 -17.05 -15.58
N LYS A 2 7.58 -18.06 -16.43
CA LYS A 2 6.23 -18.38 -16.95
C LYS A 2 5.52 -19.24 -15.90
N ILE A 3 4.30 -18.87 -15.51
CA ILE A 3 3.53 -19.61 -14.51
C ILE A 3 2.94 -20.89 -15.14
N PRO A 4 3.20 -22.09 -14.58
CA PRO A 4 2.58 -23.34 -15.01
C PRO A 4 1.06 -23.33 -14.93
N ALA A 5 0.40 -24.32 -15.54
CA ALA A 5 -1.06 -24.43 -15.49
C ALA A 5 -1.59 -25.06 -14.18
N ASN A 6 -0.73 -25.75 -13.43
CA ASN A 6 -1.07 -26.40 -12.17
C ASN A 6 -0.22 -25.82 -11.03
N GLY A 7 -0.81 -25.72 -9.85
CA GLY A 7 -0.15 -25.37 -8.60
C GLY A 7 -0.46 -26.38 -7.50
N PHE A 8 0.47 -26.58 -6.57
CA PHE A 8 0.31 -27.46 -5.41
C PHE A 8 0.72 -26.75 -4.12
N THR A 9 -0.12 -26.85 -3.10
CA THR A 9 0.16 -26.35 -1.74
C THR A 9 -0.35 -27.32 -0.69
N HIS A 10 -0.02 -27.07 0.59
CA HIS A 10 -0.44 -27.93 1.67
C HIS A 10 -1.98 -27.90 1.88
N ALA A 11 -2.54 -29.06 2.23
CA ALA A 11 -3.95 -29.22 2.61
C ALA A 11 -4.17 -29.14 4.14
N GLY A 12 -3.22 -28.56 4.87
CA GLY A 12 -3.35 -28.33 6.30
C GLY A 12 -4.20 -27.10 6.61
N LYS A 13 -4.34 -26.83 7.92
CA LYS A 13 -4.81 -25.51 8.38
C LYS A 13 -3.99 -24.46 7.64
N PHE A 14 -4.66 -23.63 6.87
CA PHE A 14 -3.99 -22.64 6.02
C PHE A 14 -3.68 -21.37 6.80
N HIS A 15 -2.68 -20.65 6.33
CA HIS A 15 -2.23 -19.39 6.88
C HIS A 15 -2.43 -18.26 5.87
N ALA A 16 -1.83 -17.10 6.12
CA ALA A 16 -1.96 -15.98 5.20
C ALA A 16 -1.07 -16.15 3.98
N ASP A 17 0.12 -16.70 4.14
CA ASP A 17 1.12 -16.76 3.08
C ASP A 17 0.72 -17.76 1.98
N ASP A 18 0.24 -18.96 2.30
CA ASP A 18 -0.24 -19.93 1.30
C ASP A 18 -1.53 -19.44 0.59
N VAL A 19 -2.41 -18.74 1.30
CA VAL A 19 -3.59 -18.07 0.73
C VAL A 19 -3.20 -16.92 -0.22
N PHE A 20 -2.30 -16.02 0.19
CA PHE A 20 -1.86 -14.90 -0.65
C PHE A 20 -0.94 -15.35 -1.79
N ALA A 21 -0.15 -16.41 -1.61
CA ALA A 21 0.59 -17.09 -2.66
C ALA A 21 -0.36 -17.59 -3.76
N THR A 22 -1.43 -18.28 -3.36
CA THR A 22 -2.47 -18.76 -4.28
C THR A 22 -3.15 -17.61 -5.01
N ALA A 23 -3.50 -16.55 -4.28
CA ALA A 23 -4.10 -15.34 -4.86
C ALA A 23 -3.20 -14.70 -5.92
N LEU A 24 -1.89 -14.55 -5.64
CA LEU A 24 -0.91 -14.02 -6.58
C LEU A 24 -0.84 -14.86 -7.87
N LEU A 25 -0.80 -16.19 -7.73
CA LEU A 25 -0.78 -17.11 -8.88
C LEU A 25 -2.05 -17.00 -9.72
N GLN A 26 -3.22 -16.88 -9.09
CA GLN A 26 -4.49 -16.68 -9.79
C GLN A 26 -4.63 -15.30 -10.46
N ILE A 27 -3.92 -14.28 -9.99
CA ILE A 27 -3.83 -12.98 -10.68
C ILE A 27 -2.99 -13.11 -11.96
N LEU A 28 -1.85 -13.81 -11.88
CA LEU A 28 -0.91 -13.97 -12.98
C LEU A 28 -1.37 -15.00 -14.03
N ARG A 29 -2.08 -16.04 -13.60
CA ARG A 29 -2.56 -17.17 -14.40
C ARG A 29 -3.99 -17.49 -13.97
N PRO A 30 -5.01 -16.76 -14.48
CA PRO A 30 -6.40 -16.91 -14.02
C PRO A 30 -7.00 -18.32 -14.22
N ASP A 31 -6.44 -19.11 -15.13
CA ASP A 31 -6.81 -20.50 -15.41
C ASP A 31 -6.02 -21.54 -14.59
N ILE A 32 -5.15 -21.12 -13.66
CA ILE A 32 -4.35 -22.05 -12.85
C ILE A 32 -5.24 -22.96 -12.02
N LYS A 33 -4.92 -24.25 -12.02
CA LYS A 33 -5.57 -25.26 -11.19
C LYS A 33 -4.74 -25.51 -9.95
N ILE A 34 -5.32 -25.25 -8.79
CA ILE A 34 -4.64 -25.42 -7.50
C ILE A 34 -5.11 -26.71 -6.87
N THR A 35 -4.16 -27.60 -6.60
CA THR A 35 -4.36 -28.83 -5.83
C THR A 35 -3.80 -28.62 -4.43
N ARG A 36 -4.54 -29.07 -3.42
CA ARG A 36 -4.06 -29.08 -2.04
C ARG A 36 -3.83 -30.52 -1.60
N GLY A 37 -2.70 -30.80 -0.97
CA GLY A 37 -2.40 -32.13 -0.46
C GLY A 37 -1.29 -32.13 0.58
N PHE A 38 -0.97 -33.29 1.13
CA PHE A 38 0.05 -33.42 2.19
C PHE A 38 1.40 -33.94 1.68
N VAL A 39 1.43 -34.44 0.44
CA VAL A 39 2.63 -34.94 -0.23
C VAL A 39 2.56 -34.52 -1.69
N VAL A 40 3.63 -33.89 -2.17
CA VAL A 40 3.76 -33.50 -3.58
C VAL A 40 4.07 -34.75 -4.40
N PRO A 41 3.32 -35.05 -5.47
CA PRO A 41 3.66 -36.16 -6.36
C PRO A 41 5.05 -35.99 -7.00
N ASP A 42 5.84 -37.06 -7.10
CA ASP A 42 7.20 -37.03 -7.66
C ASP A 42 7.26 -36.48 -9.09
N ASP A 43 6.19 -36.70 -9.86
CA ASP A 43 6.04 -36.27 -11.26
C ASP A 43 5.12 -35.06 -11.42
N PHE A 44 4.88 -34.29 -10.36
CA PHE A 44 4.01 -33.12 -10.41
C PHE A 44 4.54 -32.05 -11.38
N ASP A 45 3.86 -31.87 -12.52
CA ASP A 45 4.12 -30.80 -13.47
C ASP A 45 3.36 -29.53 -13.08
N GLY A 46 4.01 -28.69 -12.28
CA GLY A 46 3.43 -27.44 -11.82
C GLY A 46 4.33 -26.65 -10.88
N ILE A 47 3.76 -25.58 -10.31
CA ILE A 47 4.41 -24.80 -9.28
C ILE A 47 4.04 -25.35 -7.90
N VAL A 48 5.03 -25.57 -7.05
CA VAL A 48 4.85 -26.07 -5.69
C VAL A 48 5.27 -24.99 -4.71
N TYR A 49 4.45 -24.71 -3.72
CA TYR A 49 4.69 -23.67 -2.72
C TYR A 49 4.15 -24.12 -1.36
N ASP A 50 4.77 -23.62 -0.30
CA ASP A 50 4.44 -23.93 1.11
C ASP A 50 4.52 -25.42 1.50
N ILE A 51 5.10 -26.25 0.64
CA ILE A 51 5.28 -27.68 0.89
C ILE A 51 6.41 -28.26 0.04
N GLY A 52 6.99 -29.38 0.49
CA GLY A 52 7.83 -30.24 -0.35
C GLY A 52 9.29 -29.81 -0.46
N PHE A 53 9.73 -28.85 0.36
CA PHE A 53 11.11 -28.40 0.44
C PHE A 53 11.70 -27.84 -0.87
N GLY A 54 10.81 -27.37 -1.73
CA GLY A 54 11.15 -26.73 -3.01
C GLY A 54 11.41 -25.23 -2.89
N MET A 55 11.55 -24.58 -4.06
CA MET A 55 11.92 -23.17 -4.20
C MET A 55 10.99 -22.16 -3.50
N PHE A 56 9.71 -22.52 -3.28
CA PHE A 56 8.70 -21.65 -2.66
C PHE A 56 8.14 -22.23 -1.36
N ASP A 57 8.89 -23.14 -0.73
CA ASP A 57 8.58 -23.68 0.59
C ASP A 57 9.55 -23.07 1.62
N HIS A 58 9.05 -22.73 2.82
CA HIS A 58 9.83 -22.05 3.86
C HIS A 58 10.09 -22.91 5.11
N HIS A 59 9.60 -24.15 5.13
CA HIS A 59 9.69 -25.05 6.28
C HIS A 59 11.10 -25.64 6.53
N GLN A 60 12.11 -25.31 5.73
CA GLN A 60 13.48 -25.84 5.90
C GLN A 60 14.32 -25.03 6.90
N GLU A 61 15.29 -25.72 7.51
CA GLU A 61 16.39 -25.10 8.25
C GLU A 61 17.71 -25.20 7.47
N PRO A 62 18.48 -24.10 7.33
CA PRO A 62 18.18 -22.75 7.82
C PRO A 62 17.11 -22.07 6.97
N ARG A 63 16.24 -21.29 7.63
CA ARG A 63 15.25 -20.45 6.91
C ARG A 63 15.95 -19.38 6.09
N GLU A 64 15.47 -19.17 4.87
CA GLU A 64 15.91 -18.05 4.06
C GLU A 64 15.38 -16.73 4.65
N THR A 65 16.27 -15.74 4.78
CA THR A 65 15.95 -14.43 5.36
C THR A 65 16.30 -13.29 4.43
N ARG A 66 15.54 -12.21 4.54
CA ARG A 66 15.86 -10.91 3.94
C ARG A 66 17.06 -10.28 4.65
N PRO A 67 17.73 -9.27 4.05
CA PRO A 67 18.84 -8.56 4.70
C PRO A 67 18.48 -7.88 6.03
N ASN A 68 17.20 -7.59 6.27
CA ASN A 68 16.71 -7.04 7.53
C ASN A 68 16.38 -8.12 8.59
N GLY A 69 16.66 -9.40 8.30
CA GLY A 69 16.45 -10.52 9.21
C GLY A 69 15.05 -11.13 9.19
N ILE A 70 14.10 -10.55 8.45
CA ILE A 70 12.75 -11.11 8.36
C ILE A 70 12.77 -12.37 7.46
N PRO A 71 12.34 -13.53 7.96
CA PRO A 71 12.28 -14.76 7.18
C PRO A 71 11.27 -14.65 6.04
N TYR A 72 11.51 -15.37 4.96
CA TYR A 72 10.51 -15.55 3.91
C TYR A 72 9.50 -16.62 4.31
N ALA A 73 8.24 -16.42 3.92
CA ALA A 73 7.23 -17.49 3.81
C ALA A 73 6.88 -17.70 2.33
N ALA A 74 5.94 -18.59 2.00
CA ALA A 74 5.66 -18.95 0.60
C ALA A 74 5.29 -17.73 -0.26
N PHE A 75 4.47 -16.82 0.29
CA PHE A 75 4.07 -15.59 -0.41
C PHE A 75 5.26 -14.67 -0.71
N GLY A 76 6.13 -14.42 0.27
CA GLY A 76 7.33 -13.62 0.07
C GLY A 76 8.31 -14.22 -0.95
N LEU A 77 8.49 -15.54 -0.95
CA LEU A 77 9.34 -16.23 -1.94
C LEU A 77 8.81 -16.04 -3.36
N LEU A 78 7.50 -16.20 -3.56
CA LEU A 78 6.86 -15.96 -4.85
C LEU A 78 6.91 -14.48 -5.25
N TRP A 79 6.60 -13.57 -4.33
CA TRP A 79 6.59 -12.14 -4.60
C TRP A 79 7.96 -11.62 -5.01
N ARG A 80 9.03 -12.12 -4.39
CA ARG A 80 10.40 -11.78 -4.78
C ARG A 80 10.68 -12.04 -6.26
N VAL A 81 10.12 -13.11 -6.82
CA VAL A 81 10.34 -13.50 -8.23
C VAL A 81 9.35 -12.80 -9.17
N LEU A 82 8.11 -12.61 -8.74
CA LEU A 82 7.00 -12.24 -9.62
C LEU A 82 6.55 -10.77 -9.45
N GLY A 83 6.65 -10.23 -8.25
CA GLY A 83 6.24 -8.88 -7.87
C GLY A 83 6.87 -7.77 -8.73
N PRO A 84 8.20 -7.78 -8.98
CA PRO A 84 8.84 -6.78 -9.84
C PRO A 84 8.24 -6.71 -11.26
N GLY A 85 7.78 -7.85 -11.80
CA GLY A 85 7.13 -7.88 -13.11
C GLY A 85 5.72 -7.26 -13.14
N LEU A 86 5.06 -7.16 -11.99
CA LEU A 86 3.69 -6.62 -11.85
C LEU A 86 3.67 -5.12 -11.59
N VAL A 87 4.63 -4.61 -10.81
CA VAL A 87 4.61 -3.23 -10.30
C VAL A 87 5.94 -2.49 -10.41
N GLY A 88 6.97 -3.13 -10.98
CA GLY A 88 8.34 -2.61 -11.03
C GLY A 88 9.09 -2.73 -9.69
N GLU A 89 10.42 -2.77 -9.76
CA GLU A 89 11.33 -3.01 -8.62
C GLU A 89 11.04 -2.17 -7.38
N ARG A 90 10.80 -0.86 -7.58
CA ARG A 90 10.58 0.08 -6.48
C ARG A 90 9.30 -0.23 -5.71
N GLN A 91 8.18 -0.43 -6.41
CA GLN A 91 6.91 -0.72 -5.73
C GLN A 91 6.89 -2.14 -5.18
N ALA A 92 7.50 -3.10 -5.88
CA ALA A 92 7.60 -4.48 -5.40
C ALA A 92 8.29 -4.53 -4.04
N ARG A 93 9.39 -3.78 -3.86
CA ARG A 93 10.07 -3.63 -2.57
C ARG A 93 9.19 -2.98 -1.50
N LEU A 94 8.46 -1.92 -1.84
CA LEU A 94 7.59 -1.23 -0.87
C LEU A 94 6.41 -2.12 -0.43
N ILE A 95 5.83 -2.90 -1.33
CA ILE A 95 4.80 -3.88 -0.99
C ILE A 95 5.41 -5.00 -0.14
N ASP A 96 6.60 -5.49 -0.50
CA ASP A 96 7.30 -6.50 0.29
C ASP A 96 7.51 -6.04 1.75
N GLU A 97 8.08 -4.85 1.93
CA GLU A 97 8.36 -4.27 3.25
C GLU A 97 7.11 -3.97 4.08
N ASN A 98 6.07 -3.40 3.48
CA ASN A 98 4.94 -2.86 4.25
C ASN A 98 3.72 -3.79 4.32
N PHE A 99 3.65 -4.79 3.44
CA PHE A 99 2.48 -5.67 3.33
C PHE A 99 2.85 -7.14 3.50
N ILE A 100 3.92 -7.62 2.85
CA ILE A 100 4.22 -9.07 2.78
C ILE A 100 5.05 -9.54 3.97
N GLN A 101 6.11 -8.80 4.32
CA GLN A 101 6.96 -9.12 5.46
C GLN A 101 6.17 -9.32 6.77
N PRO A 102 5.15 -8.50 7.11
CA PRO A 102 4.29 -8.77 8.27
C PRO A 102 3.49 -10.07 8.20
N LEU A 103 3.17 -10.58 7.01
CA LEU A 103 2.48 -11.87 6.82
C LEU A 103 3.48 -13.01 6.95
N ASP A 104 4.62 -12.91 6.27
CA ASP A 104 5.70 -13.89 6.37
C ASP A 104 6.19 -14.06 7.82
N LEU A 105 6.30 -12.95 8.55
CA LEU A 105 6.74 -12.96 9.95
C LEU A 105 5.71 -13.65 10.86
N ASN A 106 4.41 -13.41 10.65
CA ASN A 106 3.34 -14.10 11.38
C ASN A 106 3.43 -15.61 11.18
N ASP A 107 3.55 -16.07 9.94
CA ASP A 107 3.57 -17.49 9.63
C ASP A 107 4.87 -18.17 10.14
N ASN A 108 6.01 -17.49 10.03
CA ASN A 108 7.28 -18.02 10.53
C ASN A 108 7.41 -18.05 12.06
N THR A 109 6.75 -17.15 12.80
CA THR A 109 7.05 -16.92 14.23
C THR A 109 5.83 -16.92 15.16
N GLY A 110 4.63 -16.85 14.60
CA GLY A 110 3.39 -16.61 15.35
C GLY A 110 3.18 -15.15 15.76
N GLU A 111 3.98 -14.20 15.27
CA GLU A 111 3.79 -12.76 15.55
C GLU A 111 2.40 -12.28 15.14
N GLN A 112 1.71 -11.52 15.99
CA GLN A 112 0.32 -11.13 15.76
C GLN A 112 0.16 -10.22 14.53
N ASN A 113 -0.82 -10.53 13.69
CA ASN A 113 -1.18 -9.72 12.54
C ASN A 113 -2.68 -9.85 12.26
N SER A 114 -3.41 -8.73 12.34
CA SER A 114 -4.87 -8.74 12.20
C SER A 114 -5.37 -9.19 10.83
N LEU A 115 -4.57 -9.02 9.77
CA LEU A 115 -4.93 -9.55 8.45
C LEU A 115 -4.71 -11.07 8.41
N CYS A 116 -3.64 -11.58 9.01
CA CYS A 116 -3.45 -13.02 9.17
C CYS A 116 -4.57 -13.65 9.99
N ASP A 117 -4.99 -13.01 11.09
CA ASP A 117 -6.12 -13.46 11.89
C ASP A 117 -7.41 -13.49 11.07
N ALA A 118 -7.67 -12.42 10.29
CA ALA A 118 -8.84 -12.33 9.42
C ALA A 118 -8.87 -13.43 8.35
N ILE A 119 -7.73 -13.76 7.75
CA ILE A 119 -7.60 -14.93 6.86
C ILE A 119 -7.80 -16.23 7.66
N GLY A 120 -7.21 -16.33 8.83
CA GLY A 120 -7.32 -17.46 9.74
C GLY A 120 -8.77 -17.79 10.12
N PHE A 121 -9.65 -16.80 10.24
CA PHE A 121 -11.08 -16.99 10.53
C PHE A 121 -11.85 -17.73 9.43
N PHE A 122 -11.29 -17.89 8.24
CA PHE A 122 -11.89 -18.74 7.21
C PHE A 122 -11.62 -20.23 7.45
N ASN A 123 -10.63 -20.60 8.28
CA ASN A 123 -10.42 -22.01 8.61
C ASN A 123 -11.68 -22.54 9.32
N PRO A 124 -12.13 -23.77 9.01
CA PRO A 124 -13.19 -24.41 9.75
C PRO A 124 -12.87 -24.42 11.25
N VAL A 125 -13.86 -24.09 12.09
CA VAL A 125 -13.74 -24.27 13.53
C VAL A 125 -13.67 -25.77 13.87
N TRP A 126 -13.17 -26.10 15.05
CA TRP A 126 -12.83 -27.47 15.45
C TRP A 126 -14.00 -28.48 15.38
N ASP A 127 -15.25 -28.01 15.46
CA ASP A 127 -16.48 -28.81 15.40
C ASP A 127 -17.26 -28.65 14.07
N SER A 128 -16.70 -27.92 13.11
CA SER A 128 -17.30 -27.73 11.78
C SER A 128 -17.12 -28.96 10.89
N LYS A 129 -18.09 -29.18 10.00
CA LYS A 129 -18.03 -30.17 8.92
C LYS A 129 -17.80 -29.53 7.55
N GLU A 130 -17.50 -28.23 7.51
CA GLU A 130 -17.18 -27.55 6.26
C GLU A 130 -15.93 -28.16 5.62
N ASP A 131 -15.97 -28.22 4.29
CA ASP A 131 -14.83 -28.64 3.50
C ASP A 131 -13.71 -27.59 3.60
N GLN A 132 -12.52 -28.04 3.99
CA GLN A 132 -11.37 -27.18 4.28
C GLN A 132 -10.86 -26.47 3.03
N ASP A 133 -10.97 -27.10 1.86
CA ASP A 133 -10.58 -26.52 0.58
C ASP A 133 -11.59 -25.48 0.11
N ALA A 134 -12.89 -25.73 0.27
CA ALA A 134 -13.92 -24.73 0.03
C ALA A 134 -13.69 -23.48 0.91
N CYS A 135 -13.35 -23.67 2.19
CA CYS A 135 -12.99 -22.57 3.08
C CYS A 135 -11.72 -21.83 2.63
N PHE A 136 -10.69 -22.56 2.21
CA PHE A 136 -9.48 -21.97 1.66
C PHE A 136 -9.75 -21.10 0.44
N PHE A 137 -10.54 -21.59 -0.53
CA PHE A 137 -10.85 -20.80 -1.73
C PHE A 137 -11.74 -19.58 -1.43
N LYS A 138 -12.56 -19.61 -0.37
CA LYS A 138 -13.24 -18.39 0.14
C LYS A 138 -12.21 -17.36 0.63
N ALA A 139 -11.20 -17.79 1.38
CA ALA A 139 -10.11 -16.94 1.86
C ALA A 139 -9.28 -16.37 0.69
N VAL A 140 -8.93 -17.22 -0.28
CA VAL A 140 -8.19 -16.82 -1.50
C VAL A 140 -8.95 -15.77 -2.29
N ALA A 141 -10.28 -15.86 -2.40
CA ALA A 141 -11.06 -14.84 -3.09
C ALA A 141 -10.95 -13.45 -2.43
N VAL A 142 -10.95 -13.39 -1.09
CA VAL A 142 -10.75 -12.14 -0.34
C VAL A 142 -9.31 -11.64 -0.49
N ALA A 143 -8.33 -12.52 -0.29
CA ALA A 143 -6.91 -12.18 -0.44
C ALA A 143 -6.58 -11.66 -1.85
N LYS A 144 -7.18 -12.27 -2.88
CA LYS A 144 -7.07 -11.82 -4.28
C LYS A 144 -7.57 -10.40 -4.48
N GLN A 145 -8.76 -10.07 -3.95
CA GLN A 145 -9.29 -8.71 -4.05
C GLN A 145 -8.40 -7.69 -3.33
N ILE A 146 -7.84 -8.04 -2.17
CA ILE A 146 -6.90 -7.17 -1.45
C ILE A 146 -5.65 -6.96 -2.31
N LEU A 147 -5.08 -8.04 -2.85
CA LEU A 147 -3.83 -8.00 -3.60
C LEU A 147 -3.97 -7.28 -4.96
N GLU A 148 -5.08 -7.48 -5.68
CA GLU A 148 -5.39 -6.74 -6.92
C GLU A 148 -5.46 -5.22 -6.66
N ASN A 149 -6.11 -4.80 -5.56
CA ASN A 149 -6.16 -3.40 -5.18
C ASN A 149 -4.80 -2.83 -4.76
N GLN A 150 -3.96 -3.62 -4.08
CA GLN A 150 -2.58 -3.24 -3.75
C GLN A 150 -1.73 -3.05 -5.02
N ILE A 151 -1.80 -3.99 -5.97
CA ILE A 151 -1.10 -3.93 -7.26
C ILE A 151 -1.57 -2.72 -8.06
N GLU A 152 -2.89 -2.50 -8.17
CA GLU A 152 -3.42 -1.37 -8.94
C GLU A 152 -3.07 -0.03 -8.29
N SER A 153 -3.07 0.07 -6.97
CA SER A 153 -2.62 1.26 -6.23
C SER A 153 -1.15 1.56 -6.52
N ALA A 154 -0.28 0.55 -6.48
CA ALA A 154 1.14 0.69 -6.83
C ALA A 154 1.33 1.12 -8.29
N ASN A 155 0.57 0.55 -9.22
CA ASN A 155 0.62 0.93 -10.62
C ASN A 155 0.07 2.34 -10.87
N ALA A 156 -0.95 2.77 -10.11
CA ALA A 156 -1.42 4.15 -10.13
C ALA A 156 -0.34 5.14 -9.66
N VAL A 157 0.47 4.76 -8.65
CA VAL A 157 1.65 5.55 -8.24
C VAL A 157 2.66 5.65 -9.39
N ASN A 158 2.98 4.54 -10.06
CA ASN A 158 3.92 4.55 -11.19
C ASN A 158 3.44 5.46 -12.33
N ARG A 159 2.15 5.38 -12.72
CA ARG A 159 1.56 6.25 -13.75
C ARG A 159 1.51 7.72 -13.33
N ALA A 160 1.46 8.00 -12.04
CA ALA A 160 1.42 9.35 -11.50
C ALA A 160 2.81 9.98 -11.34
N ASP A 161 3.88 9.18 -11.20
CA ASP A 161 5.21 9.68 -10.83
C ASP A 161 5.71 10.72 -11.82
N GLU A 162 5.64 10.46 -13.13
CA GLU A 162 6.04 11.43 -14.16
C GLU A 162 5.27 12.75 -14.07
N LYS A 163 3.95 12.69 -13.86
CA LYS A 163 3.10 13.89 -13.72
C LYS A 163 3.45 14.68 -12.46
N VAL A 164 3.73 14.00 -11.36
CA VAL A 164 4.13 14.61 -10.09
C VAL A 164 5.51 15.25 -10.22
N GLN A 165 6.48 14.57 -10.85
CA GLN A 165 7.80 15.12 -11.11
C GLN A 165 7.74 16.33 -12.04
N GLN A 166 6.91 16.30 -13.08
CA GLN A 166 6.73 17.43 -13.98
C GLN A 166 6.09 18.63 -13.26
N ALA A 167 5.07 18.38 -12.42
CA ALA A 167 4.47 19.42 -11.60
C ALA A 167 5.47 20.01 -10.58
N TYR A 168 6.34 19.18 -10.02
CA TYR A 168 7.40 19.60 -9.10
C TYR A 168 8.46 20.46 -9.79
N LYS A 169 8.91 20.10 -11.00
CA LYS A 169 9.85 20.92 -11.80
C LYS A 169 9.30 22.32 -12.10
N ASN A 170 7.98 22.43 -12.25
CA ASN A 170 7.28 23.68 -12.51
C ASN A 170 6.83 24.40 -11.21
N SER A 171 7.16 23.84 -10.04
CA SER A 171 6.75 24.40 -8.76
C SER A 171 7.46 25.73 -8.48
N ARG A 172 6.81 26.58 -7.68
CA ARG A 172 7.37 27.85 -7.21
C ARG A 172 7.14 27.97 -5.71
N ASP A 173 8.10 28.53 -5.01
CA ASP A 173 8.04 28.77 -3.56
C ASP A 173 7.77 27.48 -2.74
N GLY A 174 8.19 26.32 -3.25
CA GLY A 174 7.92 25.02 -2.63
C GLY A 174 6.45 24.57 -2.72
N ILE A 175 5.63 25.18 -3.58
CA ILE A 175 4.23 24.82 -3.80
C ILE A 175 4.08 24.08 -5.13
N VAL A 176 3.69 22.81 -5.06
CA VAL A 176 3.41 21.96 -6.22
C VAL A 176 1.93 22.01 -6.53
N VAL A 177 1.55 22.34 -7.77
CA VAL A 177 0.15 22.33 -8.21
C VAL A 177 -0.08 21.17 -9.16
N LEU A 178 -1.01 20.29 -8.83
CA LEU A 178 -1.39 19.14 -9.64
C LEU A 178 -2.67 19.41 -10.43
N PRO A 179 -2.81 18.86 -11.65
CA PRO A 179 -4.00 19.06 -12.49
C PRO A 179 -5.23 18.27 -12.01
N CYS A 180 -5.02 17.22 -11.21
CA CYS A 180 -6.03 16.41 -10.54
C CYS A 180 -5.38 15.80 -9.28
N TYR A 181 -6.15 15.09 -8.45
CA TYR A 181 -5.54 14.30 -7.38
C TYR A 181 -4.64 13.22 -7.97
N LEU A 182 -3.37 13.22 -7.56
CA LEU A 182 -2.37 12.20 -7.89
C LEU A 182 -1.71 11.71 -6.59
N PRO A 183 -1.31 10.43 -6.49
CA PRO A 183 -0.57 9.91 -5.34
C PRO A 183 0.87 10.47 -5.30
N TRP A 184 1.02 11.70 -4.79
CA TRP A 184 2.26 12.49 -4.88
C TRP A 184 3.27 12.21 -3.77
N LYS A 185 2.88 11.57 -2.67
CA LYS A 185 3.71 11.41 -1.46
C LYS A 185 5.07 10.79 -1.78
N ASN A 186 5.08 9.70 -2.55
CA ASN A 186 6.30 8.99 -2.93
C ASN A 186 7.23 9.81 -3.84
N GLY A 187 6.70 10.77 -4.59
CA GLY A 187 7.48 11.65 -5.46
C GLY A 187 8.09 12.85 -4.74
N LEU A 188 7.46 13.33 -3.65
CA LEU A 188 7.79 14.63 -3.03
C LEU A 188 8.34 14.56 -1.60
N TYR A 189 8.24 13.43 -0.91
CA TYR A 189 8.65 13.34 0.51
C TYR A 189 10.14 13.66 0.76
N LYS A 190 11.01 13.45 -0.24
CA LYS A 190 12.46 13.76 -0.18
C LYS A 190 12.85 15.09 -0.83
N THR A 191 11.91 15.85 -1.40
CA THR A 191 12.20 17.10 -2.10
C THR A 191 12.11 18.32 -1.16
N ASP A 192 12.31 19.52 -1.68
CA ASP A 192 12.11 20.78 -0.92
C ASP A 192 10.63 21.25 -0.92
N ALA A 193 9.74 20.55 -1.63
CA ALA A 193 8.32 20.85 -1.66
C ALA A 193 7.72 20.89 -0.25
N LEU A 194 6.91 21.92 0.00
CA LEU A 194 6.27 22.24 1.27
C LEU A 194 4.77 21.97 1.22
N PHE A 195 4.14 22.31 0.10
CA PHE A 195 2.70 22.15 -0.11
C PHE A 195 2.40 21.51 -1.47
N VAL A 196 1.28 20.79 -1.53
CA VAL A 196 0.70 20.26 -2.76
C VAL A 196 -0.75 20.71 -2.87
N ILE A 197 -1.10 21.31 -4.00
CA ILE A 197 -2.43 21.83 -4.30
C ILE A 197 -3.05 20.99 -5.42
N TYR A 198 -4.31 20.58 -5.26
CA TYR A 198 -5.01 19.77 -6.26
C TYR A 198 -6.55 19.96 -6.18
N PRO A 199 -7.29 19.72 -7.27
CA PRO A 199 -8.75 19.69 -7.25
C PRO A 199 -9.28 18.62 -6.27
N SER A 200 -10.24 19.01 -5.44
CA SER A 200 -10.89 18.10 -4.49
C SER A 200 -11.99 17.30 -5.18
N GLN A 201 -12.12 16.02 -4.81
CA GLN A 201 -13.22 15.16 -5.28
C GLN A 201 -14.60 15.63 -4.78
N ARG A 202 -14.64 16.47 -3.74
CA ARG A 202 -15.87 17.04 -3.16
C ARG A 202 -16.25 18.41 -3.77
N GLY A 203 -15.56 18.81 -4.84
CA GLY A 203 -15.61 20.19 -5.36
C GLY A 203 -14.60 21.09 -4.64
N GLY A 204 -14.23 22.19 -5.32
CA GLY A 204 -13.17 23.09 -4.87
C GLY A 204 -11.77 22.50 -4.98
N TRP A 205 -10.85 22.98 -4.13
CA TRP A 205 -9.43 22.64 -4.15
C TRP A 205 -8.94 22.28 -2.74
N SER A 206 -7.93 21.43 -2.66
CA SER A 206 -7.23 21.11 -1.42
C SER A 206 -5.79 21.58 -1.50
N ALA A 207 -5.25 22.03 -0.37
CA ALA A 207 -3.82 22.17 -0.18
C ALA A 207 -3.37 21.30 0.99
N GLN A 208 -2.36 20.47 0.76
CA GLN A 208 -1.84 19.52 1.74
C GLN A 208 -0.35 19.77 1.97
N CYS A 209 0.09 19.69 3.22
CA CYS A 209 1.50 19.79 3.58
C CYS A 209 2.25 18.53 3.13
N VAL A 210 3.45 18.70 2.58
CA VAL A 210 4.39 17.60 2.38
C VAL A 210 4.95 17.16 3.72
N THR A 211 4.96 15.86 3.97
CA THR A 211 5.49 15.25 5.20
C THR A 211 7.01 15.11 5.13
N ASP A 212 7.69 15.43 6.22
CA ASP A 212 9.12 15.19 6.37
C ASP A 212 9.41 13.69 6.55
N HIS A 213 10.34 13.17 5.75
CA HIS A 213 10.61 11.73 5.69
C HIS A 213 11.20 11.15 6.98
N LYS A 214 11.88 11.97 7.81
CA LYS A 214 12.53 11.56 9.06
C LYS A 214 11.56 11.64 10.23
N THR A 215 10.92 12.78 10.40
CA THR A 215 10.05 13.06 11.55
C THR A 215 8.62 12.57 11.37
N LYS A 216 8.23 12.24 10.13
CA LYS A 216 6.84 11.90 9.74
C LYS A 216 5.82 13.01 10.04
N LYS A 217 6.28 14.24 10.31
CA LYS A 217 5.44 15.42 10.57
C LYS A 217 5.32 16.31 9.33
N PRO A 218 4.27 17.14 9.19
CA PRO A 218 4.20 18.15 8.15
C PRO A 218 5.45 19.06 8.17
N LYS A 219 6.10 19.28 7.03
CA LYS A 219 7.27 20.18 6.93
C LYS A 219 6.92 21.61 7.33
N LEU A 220 5.73 22.07 6.93
CA LEU A 220 5.22 23.38 7.27
C LEU A 220 3.71 23.32 7.51
N PRO A 221 3.25 23.14 8.76
CA PRO A 221 1.82 23.06 9.08
C PRO A 221 1.13 24.41 8.89
N PHE A 222 -0.16 24.36 8.50
CA PHE A 222 -1.03 25.55 8.46
C PHE A 222 -1.14 26.25 9.84
N PRO A 223 -1.58 27.51 9.95
CA PRO A 223 -1.60 28.24 11.21
C PRO A 223 -2.50 27.59 12.28
N GLN A 224 -2.08 27.65 13.54
CA GLN A 224 -2.84 27.10 14.67
C GLN A 224 -4.22 27.76 14.80
N SER A 225 -4.32 29.04 14.45
CA SER A 225 -5.57 29.82 14.47
C SER A 225 -6.62 29.35 13.48
N TRP A 226 -6.28 28.49 12.52
CA TRP A 226 -7.24 27.92 11.55
C TRP A 226 -7.70 26.51 11.94
N ALA A 227 -6.92 25.81 12.76
CA ALA A 227 -7.06 24.39 13.03
C ALA A 227 -8.44 24.04 13.60
N GLY A 228 -9.25 23.29 12.83
CA GLY A 228 -10.56 22.81 13.25
C GLY A 228 -11.60 23.91 13.52
N GLN A 229 -11.35 25.14 13.07
CA GLN A 229 -12.26 26.26 13.27
C GLN A 229 -13.40 26.26 12.25
N PRO A 230 -14.56 26.87 12.56
CA PRO A 230 -15.60 27.16 11.57
C PRO A 230 -15.07 28.02 10.42
N GLN A 231 -15.66 27.89 9.23
CA GLN A 231 -15.23 28.58 8.02
C GLN A 231 -15.10 30.10 8.24
N GLU A 232 -16.11 30.73 8.84
CA GLU A 232 -16.15 32.18 9.06
C GLU A 232 -14.99 32.65 9.94
N VAL A 233 -14.60 31.83 10.92
CA VAL A 233 -13.47 32.11 11.81
C VAL A 233 -12.15 31.95 11.06
N ILE A 234 -12.02 30.94 10.19
CA ILE A 234 -10.82 30.77 9.35
C ILE A 234 -10.66 31.96 8.42
N GLU A 235 -11.73 32.37 7.74
CA GLU A 235 -11.73 33.51 6.82
C GLU A 235 -11.38 34.81 7.56
N GLN A 236 -11.98 35.07 8.74
CA GLN A 236 -11.65 36.23 9.57
C GLN A 236 -10.17 36.22 10.03
N LYS A 237 -9.64 35.07 10.46
CA LYS A 237 -8.27 34.96 10.99
C LYS A 237 -7.21 34.95 9.88
N SER A 238 -7.54 34.42 8.70
CA SER A 238 -6.63 34.38 7.55
C SER A 238 -6.69 35.66 6.72
N GLY A 239 -7.86 36.33 6.68
CA GLY A 239 -8.15 37.36 5.68
C GLY A 239 -8.34 36.80 4.27
N ILE A 240 -8.55 35.48 4.13
CA ILE A 240 -8.70 34.79 2.84
C ILE A 240 -10.09 34.20 2.77
N GLU A 241 -10.95 34.84 1.98
CA GLU A 241 -12.31 34.35 1.70
C GLU A 241 -12.27 33.06 0.85
N GLY A 242 -13.05 32.07 1.25
CA GLY A 242 -13.21 30.80 0.55
C GLY A 242 -12.38 29.65 1.10
N ILE A 243 -11.64 29.82 2.21
CA ILE A 243 -11.05 28.68 2.92
C ILE A 243 -12.15 28.04 3.78
N SER A 244 -12.63 26.87 3.36
CA SER A 244 -13.78 26.22 3.99
C SER A 244 -13.44 25.28 5.14
N PHE A 245 -12.20 24.79 5.21
CA PHE A 245 -11.76 23.87 6.26
C PHE A 245 -10.26 23.91 6.45
N CYS A 246 -9.81 23.68 7.69
CA CYS A 246 -8.44 23.35 8.03
C CYS A 246 -8.45 22.20 9.03
N HIS A 247 -7.74 21.12 8.73
CA HIS A 247 -7.66 19.96 9.61
C HIS A 247 -7.07 20.37 10.98
N ALA A 248 -7.58 19.81 12.09
CA ALA A 248 -7.11 20.14 13.44
C ALA A 248 -5.59 19.89 13.63
N SER A 249 -5.06 18.84 12.99
CA SER A 249 -3.62 18.55 12.92
C SER A 249 -2.84 19.38 11.88
N ARG A 250 -3.49 20.36 11.23
CA ARG A 250 -2.88 21.42 10.41
C ARG A 250 -2.14 20.97 9.15
N PHE A 251 -2.42 19.77 8.64
CA PHE A 251 -1.75 19.24 7.44
C PHE A 251 -2.54 19.48 6.14
N LEU A 252 -3.80 19.92 6.21
CA LEU A 252 -4.67 20.04 5.05
C LEU A 252 -5.67 21.19 5.23
N ILE A 253 -5.89 21.95 4.17
CA ILE A 253 -7.02 22.88 4.02
C ILE A 253 -7.83 22.56 2.77
N THR A 254 -9.10 22.96 2.76
CA THR A 254 -9.92 23.03 1.55
C THR A 254 -10.29 24.46 1.25
N ALA A 255 -10.40 24.77 -0.04
CA ALA A 255 -10.65 26.10 -0.56
C ALA A 255 -11.65 26.04 -1.72
N LYS A 256 -12.35 27.16 -1.98
CA LYS A 256 -13.33 27.29 -3.07
C LYS A 256 -12.70 27.09 -4.46
N ASP A 257 -11.48 27.60 -4.65
CA ASP A 257 -10.77 27.55 -5.91
C ASP A 257 -9.24 27.42 -5.69
N LYS A 258 -8.52 27.25 -6.81
CA LYS A 258 -7.06 27.09 -6.84
C LYS A 258 -6.34 28.30 -6.24
N GLU A 259 -6.85 29.50 -6.51
CA GLU A 259 -6.16 30.74 -6.18
C GLU A 259 -6.30 31.05 -4.69
N THR A 260 -7.45 30.73 -4.10
CA THR A 260 -7.64 30.70 -2.65
C THR A 260 -6.68 29.71 -1.98
N ALA A 261 -6.53 28.49 -2.51
CA ALA A 261 -5.57 27.51 -1.97
C ALA A 261 -4.11 28.01 -2.07
N LEU A 262 -3.73 28.62 -3.19
CA LEU A 262 -2.41 29.22 -3.39
C LEU A 262 -2.16 30.40 -2.45
N ALA A 263 -3.15 31.27 -2.25
CA ALA A 263 -3.09 32.38 -1.31
C ALA A 263 -2.85 31.88 0.12
N ALA A 264 -3.58 30.83 0.54
CA ALA A 264 -3.41 30.21 1.85
C ALA A 264 -1.98 29.69 2.05
N CYS A 265 -1.44 28.91 1.10
CA CYS A 265 -0.06 28.42 1.17
C CYS A 265 0.96 29.57 1.21
N ARG A 266 0.81 30.59 0.37
CA ARG A 266 1.70 31.77 0.35
C ARG A 266 1.65 32.54 1.66
N GLN A 267 0.49 32.68 2.29
CA GLN A 267 0.40 33.32 3.61
C GLN A 267 1.18 32.54 4.65
N VAL A 268 1.12 31.19 4.63
CA VAL A 268 1.94 30.37 5.53
C VAL A 268 3.44 30.59 5.27
N LEU A 269 3.86 30.68 4.01
CA LEU A 269 5.25 30.98 3.67
C LEU A 269 5.70 32.35 4.21
N LYS A 270 4.91 33.40 4.00
CA LYS A 270 5.16 34.75 4.53
C LYS A 270 5.26 34.78 6.05
N ASN A 271 4.30 34.14 6.73
CA ASN A 271 4.27 34.05 8.19
C ASN A 271 5.49 33.32 8.78
N ASN A 272 6.22 32.55 7.96
CA ASN A 272 7.42 31.83 8.34
C ASN A 272 8.69 32.38 7.65
N GLY A 273 8.64 33.59 7.09
CA GLY A 273 9.80 34.29 6.52
C GLY A 273 10.43 33.59 5.30
N ARG A 274 9.63 32.84 4.52
CA ARG A 274 10.12 32.08 3.35
C ARG A 274 9.96 32.81 2.02
N ILE A 275 9.09 33.82 1.96
CA ILE A 275 8.85 34.75 0.83
C ILE A 275 8.40 36.11 1.37
#